data_AF-A0A955YUT5-F1
#
_entry.id   AF-A0A955YUT5-F1
#
_cell.length_a   1.000
_cell.length_b   1.000
_cell.length_c   1.000
_cell.angle_alpha   90.00
_cell.angle_beta   90.00
_cell.angle_gamma   90.00
#
_symmetry.space_group_name_H-M   'P 1'
#
loop_
_entity.id
_entity.type
_entity.pdbx_description
1 polymer ?
#
loop_
_entity_poly.entity_id
_entity_poly.type
_entity_poly.pdbx_seq_one_letter_code
_entity_poly.pdbx_strand_id
1 'polypeptide(L)'
;LFDNNELCLLGGAGDAIRISPKPVFASVQTLTRGAIEIESPVRLASAGESTLRIDLPLRLAPATDGTGPIAAVAVPVKERPWLARLLYALPPQLVESLRIAATERYTYLISDRGVGEVPIGTPFREVAPGVHTPIGLQLTPRFSGETLLAAIPNHEGHLTFFHLGEQPPEMVPKGAFTPLSFRSPGLIAPPLTSTHDTEPPLPLFTYGKAKRFPLWGMDTESGEDEP
;
A
#
# COMPACT_ATOMS: atom_id res chain seq x y z
N LEU A 1 -7.37 20.55 -43.62
CA LEU A 1 -6.55 19.45 -44.16
C LEU A 1 -6.22 18.46 -43.04
N PHE A 2 -7.26 17.94 -42.37
CA PHE A 2 -7.15 16.89 -41.35
C PHE A 2 -8.25 15.90 -41.70
N ASP A 3 -7.86 14.66 -41.99
CA ASP A 3 -8.81 13.61 -42.31
C ASP A 3 -9.46 13.12 -41.01
N ASN A 4 -10.79 13.00 -41.00
CA ASN A 4 -11.55 12.69 -39.78
C ASN A 4 -11.29 11.28 -39.24
N ASN A 5 -10.59 10.45 -40.03
CA ASN A 5 -10.29 9.06 -39.75
C ASN A 5 -8.85 8.81 -39.27
N GLU A 6 -8.08 9.87 -39.01
CA GLU A 6 -6.70 9.79 -38.52
C GLU A 6 -6.54 10.58 -37.21
N LEU A 7 -5.71 10.07 -36.30
CA LEU A 7 -5.30 10.81 -35.10
C LEU A 7 -3.90 11.38 -35.33
N CYS A 8 -3.75 12.69 -35.20
CA CYS A 8 -2.46 13.37 -35.32
C CYS A 8 -1.95 13.76 -33.93
N LEU A 9 -0.80 13.22 -33.53
CA LEU A 9 -0.08 13.58 -32.31
C LEU A 9 1.01 14.58 -32.66
N LEU A 10 0.96 15.76 -32.03
CA LEU A 10 1.95 16.81 -32.21
C LEU A 10 3.00 16.71 -31.11
N GLY A 11 4.24 16.36 -31.47
CA GLY A 11 5.37 16.36 -30.56
C GLY A 11 6.00 17.75 -30.46
N GLY A 12 6.64 18.07 -29.33
CA GLY A 12 7.30 19.36 -29.09
C GLY A 12 8.43 19.72 -30.07
N ALA A 13 8.87 18.78 -30.90
CA ALA A 13 9.88 18.99 -31.95
C ALA A 13 9.29 19.39 -33.32
N GLY A 14 7.98 19.66 -33.40
CA GLY A 14 7.31 20.04 -34.65
C GLY A 14 7.00 18.88 -35.60
N ASP A 15 7.30 17.64 -35.17
CA ASP A 15 6.96 16.43 -35.91
C ASP A 15 5.55 15.94 -35.55
N ALA A 16 4.82 15.49 -36.56
CA ALA A 16 3.41 15.15 -36.48
C ALA A 16 3.22 13.66 -36.77
N ILE A 17 3.01 12.86 -35.72
CA ILE A 17 2.80 11.41 -35.83
C ILE A 17 1.34 11.17 -36.18
N ARG A 18 1.08 10.43 -37.26
CA ARG A 18 -0.29 10.09 -37.72
C ARG A 18 -0.59 8.64 -37.43
N ILE A 19 -1.71 8.38 -36.76
CA ILE A 19 -2.18 7.06 -36.36
C ILE A 19 -3.48 6.77 -37.10
N SER A 20 -3.46 5.71 -37.92
CA SER A 20 -4.57 5.27 -38.77
C SER A 20 -4.72 3.73 -38.69
N PRO A 21 -5.93 3.19 -38.46
CA PRO A 21 -7.21 3.90 -38.32
C PRO A 21 -7.34 4.60 -36.96
N LYS A 22 -8.16 5.66 -36.90
CA LYS A 22 -8.45 6.39 -35.67
C LYS A 22 -8.90 5.44 -34.55
N PRO A 23 -8.22 5.41 -33.40
CA PRO A 23 -8.64 4.60 -32.28
C PRO A 23 -10.02 5.05 -31.78
N VAL A 24 -10.84 4.09 -31.34
CA VAL A 24 -12.16 4.39 -30.79
C VAL A 24 -11.97 4.98 -29.39
N PHE A 25 -12.21 6.29 -29.27
CA PHE A 25 -12.16 6.98 -27.99
C PHE A 25 -13.47 6.75 -27.24
N ALA A 26 -13.42 6.05 -26.11
CA ALA A 26 -14.54 5.97 -25.20
C ALA A 26 -14.73 7.32 -24.47
N SER A 27 -15.98 7.68 -24.16
CA SER A 27 -16.28 8.86 -23.34
C SER A 27 -15.60 8.74 -21.98
N VAL A 28 -15.01 9.84 -21.49
CA VAL A 28 -14.38 9.90 -20.16
C VAL A 28 -15.38 9.49 -19.08
N GLN A 29 -16.67 9.74 -19.29
CA GLN A 29 -17.73 9.34 -18.36
C GLN A 29 -17.89 7.81 -18.23
N THR A 30 -17.50 7.05 -19.25
CA THR A 30 -17.48 5.58 -19.23
C THR A 30 -16.39 5.04 -18.30
N LEU A 31 -15.27 5.77 -18.16
CA LEU A 31 -14.22 5.44 -17.18
C LEU A 31 -14.64 5.76 -15.74
N THR A 32 -15.45 6.80 -15.55
CA THR A 32 -15.93 7.21 -14.22
C THR A 32 -17.12 6.39 -13.71
N ARG A 33 -17.73 5.57 -14.55
CA ARG A 33 -18.94 4.79 -14.21
C ARG A 33 -18.78 3.31 -14.52
N GLY A 34 -17.58 2.78 -14.30
CA GLY A 34 -17.45 1.38 -13.94
C GLY A 34 -18.14 1.20 -12.59
N ALA A 35 -19.44 0.90 -12.61
CA ALA A 35 -20.09 0.28 -11.48
C ALA A 35 -19.19 -0.89 -11.08
N ILE A 36 -18.61 -0.77 -9.90
CA ILE A 36 -17.87 -1.84 -9.28
C ILE A 36 -18.93 -2.92 -9.06
N GLU A 37 -19.02 -3.88 -9.98
CA GLU A 37 -19.41 -5.22 -9.59
C GLU A 37 -18.34 -5.64 -8.59
N ILE A 38 -18.68 -5.43 -7.33
CA ILE A 38 -17.94 -5.94 -6.20
C ILE A 38 -18.11 -7.45 -6.30
N GLU A 39 -17.26 -8.11 -7.10
CA GLU A 39 -17.02 -9.54 -6.95
C GLU A 39 -16.47 -9.75 -5.55
N SER A 40 -17.41 -9.99 -4.64
CA SER A 40 -17.27 -10.21 -3.21
C SER A 40 -16.52 -9.11 -2.44
N PRO A 41 -17.10 -8.57 -1.35
CA PRO A 41 -16.30 -7.77 -0.42
C PRO A 41 -15.15 -8.65 0.07
N VAL A 42 -13.91 -8.26 -0.27
CA VAL A 42 -12.71 -8.88 0.31
C VAL A 42 -12.85 -8.72 1.81
N ARG A 43 -13.00 -9.85 2.48
CA ARG A 43 -13.16 -9.90 3.92
C ARG A 43 -11.89 -9.30 4.52
N LEU A 44 -12.04 -8.23 5.29
CA LEU A 44 -11.10 -7.96 6.38
C LEU A 44 -10.94 -9.30 7.08
N ALA A 45 -9.75 -9.88 7.02
CA ALA A 45 -9.47 -11.00 7.88
C ALA A 45 -9.50 -10.41 9.27
N SER A 46 -10.62 -10.59 9.95
CA SER A 46 -10.64 -10.57 11.41
C SER A 46 -9.46 -11.45 11.78
N ALA A 47 -8.41 -10.83 12.31
CA ALA A 47 -7.31 -11.56 12.93
C ALA A 47 -8.03 -12.55 13.82
N GLY A 48 -7.90 -13.85 13.50
CA GLY A 48 -8.55 -14.83 14.32
C GLY A 48 -7.98 -14.58 15.70
N GLU A 49 -8.81 -14.10 16.64
CA GLU A 49 -8.53 -14.15 18.07
C GLU A 49 -8.49 -15.62 18.51
N SER A 50 -7.78 -16.46 17.78
CA SER A 50 -7.16 -17.64 18.34
C SER A 50 -6.02 -17.08 19.18
N THR A 51 -6.34 -16.66 20.41
CA THR A 51 -5.35 -16.48 21.46
C THR A 51 -4.52 -17.74 21.51
N LEU A 52 -3.37 -17.71 20.86
CA LEU A 52 -2.45 -18.82 20.81
C LEU A 52 -1.92 -19.03 22.23
N ARG A 53 -2.51 -19.99 22.95
CA ARG A 53 -1.85 -20.58 24.11
C ARG A 53 -0.81 -21.56 23.60
N ILE A 54 0.33 -21.02 23.20
CA ILE A 54 1.53 -21.82 23.03
C ILE A 54 1.97 -22.18 24.45
N ASP A 55 1.86 -23.44 24.82
CA ASP A 55 2.22 -23.94 26.16
C ASP A 55 3.75 -23.97 26.39
N LEU A 56 4.50 -23.41 25.44
CA LEU A 56 5.95 -23.36 25.38
C LEU A 56 6.39 -21.89 25.42
N PRO A 57 7.28 -21.48 26.34
CA PRO A 57 7.71 -20.09 26.45
C PRO A 57 8.65 -19.72 25.30
N LEU A 58 8.08 -19.50 24.12
CA LEU A 58 8.81 -19.02 22.94
C LEU A 58 9.17 -17.55 23.11
N ARG A 59 10.47 -17.25 22.96
CA ARG A 59 11.00 -15.90 22.98
C ARG A 59 11.77 -15.62 21.70
N LEU A 60 11.70 -14.38 21.24
CA LEU A 60 12.57 -13.89 20.18
C LEU A 60 13.90 -13.45 20.80
N ALA A 61 15.00 -14.02 20.31
CA ALA A 61 16.36 -13.64 20.67
C ALA A 61 17.13 -13.23 19.40
N PRO A 62 18.21 -12.44 19.50
CA PRO A 62 19.08 -12.14 18.37
C PRO A 62 19.55 -13.42 17.68
N ALA A 63 19.47 -13.46 16.36
CA ALA A 63 19.97 -14.56 15.56
C ALA A 63 21.49 -14.49 15.47
N THR A 64 22.16 -15.62 15.75
CA THR A 64 23.59 -15.81 15.48
C THR A 64 23.87 -16.33 14.07
N ASP A 65 22.83 -16.77 13.38
CA ASP A 65 22.92 -17.35 12.04
C ASP A 65 22.61 -16.27 10.99
N GLY A 66 23.21 -16.40 9.80
CA GLY A 66 23.09 -15.39 8.73
C GLY A 66 21.65 -15.05 8.33
N THR A 67 21.48 -13.87 7.73
CA THR A 67 20.20 -13.38 7.21
C THR A 67 19.76 -14.24 6.03
N GLY A 68 18.82 -15.16 6.28
CA GLY A 68 18.17 -15.95 5.23
C GLY A 68 17.29 -15.11 4.30
N PRO A 69 16.70 -15.71 3.25
CA PRO A 69 15.86 -14.99 2.30
C PRO A 69 14.61 -14.39 2.97
N ILE A 70 14.16 -13.25 2.45
CA ILE A 70 13.00 -12.51 2.94
C ILE A 70 11.73 -13.15 2.34
N ALA A 71 10.96 -13.84 3.17
CA ALA A 71 9.74 -14.54 2.76
C ALA A 71 8.49 -13.64 2.86
N ALA A 72 8.48 -12.71 3.81
CA ALA A 72 7.33 -11.84 4.07
C ALA A 72 7.75 -10.47 4.58
N VAL A 73 6.86 -9.50 4.49
CA VAL A 73 7.02 -8.15 5.08
C VAL A 73 5.73 -7.78 5.79
N ALA A 74 5.84 -7.33 7.05
CA ALA A 74 4.72 -6.80 7.81
C ALA A 74 4.81 -5.27 7.87
N VAL A 75 3.85 -4.58 7.26
CA VAL A 75 3.74 -3.13 7.25
C VAL A 75 2.75 -2.69 8.33
N PRO A 76 3.12 -1.83 9.30
CA PRO A 76 2.18 -1.32 10.29
C PRO A 76 0.99 -0.60 9.63
N VAL A 77 -0.21 -0.65 10.24
CA VAL A 77 -1.40 0.03 9.70
C VAL A 77 -1.18 1.52 9.44
N LYS A 78 -0.37 2.18 10.27
CA LYS A 78 -0.01 3.60 10.12
C LYS A 78 0.71 3.90 8.80
N GLU A 79 1.41 2.92 8.25
CA GLU A 79 2.19 3.03 7.00
C GLU A 79 1.41 2.54 5.78
N ARG A 80 0.15 2.12 5.92
CA ARG A 80 -0.69 1.71 4.78
C ARG A 80 -0.78 2.74 3.65
N PRO A 81 -0.98 4.05 3.92
CA PRO A 81 -1.01 5.05 2.85
C PRO A 81 0.32 5.11 2.08
N TRP A 82 1.45 4.88 2.77
CA TRP A 82 2.76 4.79 2.14
C TRP A 82 2.91 3.53 1.31
N LEU A 83 2.43 2.40 1.80
CA LEU A 83 2.38 1.16 1.02
C LEU A 83 1.58 1.36 -0.27
N ALA A 84 0.38 1.95 -0.21
CA ALA A 84 -0.43 2.21 -1.40
C ALA A 84 0.34 3.05 -2.44
N ARG A 85 1.06 4.09 -2.01
CA ARG A 85 1.90 4.92 -2.89
C ARG A 85 3.07 4.14 -3.46
N LEU A 86 3.71 3.30 -2.66
CA LEU A 86 4.84 2.47 -3.05
C LEU A 86 4.43 1.47 -4.14
N LEU A 87 3.24 0.87 -4.04
CA LEU A 87 2.75 -0.07 -5.04
C LEU A 87 2.68 0.52 -6.46
N TYR A 88 2.43 1.83 -6.59
CA TYR A 88 2.46 2.51 -7.88
C TYR A 88 3.87 2.71 -8.45
N ALA A 89 4.90 2.63 -7.60
CA ALA A 89 6.30 2.78 -7.98
C ALA A 89 7.03 1.43 -8.12
N LEU A 90 6.44 0.33 -7.65
CA LEU A 90 7.06 -0.99 -7.73
C LEU A 90 7.04 -1.53 -9.16
N PRO A 91 8.05 -2.34 -9.55
CA PRO A 91 8.05 -3.05 -10.82
C PRO A 91 6.79 -3.92 -10.97
N PRO A 92 6.14 -3.95 -12.15
CA PRO A 92 4.90 -4.71 -12.34
C PRO A 92 5.09 -6.21 -12.07
N GLN A 93 6.25 -6.76 -12.41
CA GLN A 93 6.59 -8.17 -12.17
C GLN A 93 6.59 -8.54 -10.68
N LEU A 94 6.96 -7.60 -9.81
CA LEU A 94 6.94 -7.80 -8.36
C LEU A 94 5.52 -7.69 -7.82
N VAL A 95 4.73 -6.72 -8.31
CA VAL A 95 3.33 -6.56 -7.92
C VAL A 95 2.52 -7.82 -8.23
N GLU A 96 2.76 -8.45 -9.39
CA GLU A 96 2.07 -9.68 -9.81
C GLU A 96 2.39 -10.90 -8.94
N SER A 97 3.59 -10.98 -8.35
CA SER A 97 3.96 -12.10 -7.46
C SER A 97 3.55 -11.86 -6.01
N LEU A 98 3.19 -10.62 -5.65
CA LEU A 98 2.82 -10.26 -4.28
C LEU A 98 1.39 -10.69 -3.97
N ARG A 99 1.22 -11.21 -2.76
CA ARG A 99 -0.08 -11.42 -2.13
C ARG A 99 -0.17 -10.61 -0.85
N ILE A 100 -1.35 -10.05 -0.60
CA ILE A 100 -1.61 -9.14 0.50
C ILE A 100 -2.70 -9.66 1.41
N ALA A 101 -2.48 -9.54 2.72
CA ALA A 101 -3.51 -9.71 3.74
C ALA A 101 -3.47 -8.52 4.70
N ALA A 102 -4.62 -7.90 4.94
CA ALA A 102 -4.75 -6.80 5.89
C ALA A 102 -5.42 -7.29 7.18
N THR A 103 -4.80 -7.02 8.33
CA THR A 103 -5.36 -7.26 9.67
C THR A 103 -5.69 -5.94 10.36
N GLU A 104 -6.00 -5.92 11.65
CA GLU A 104 -6.25 -4.67 12.36
C GLU A 104 -4.96 -3.90 12.69
N ARG A 105 -3.81 -4.60 12.77
CA ARG A 105 -2.53 -4.06 13.25
C ARG A 105 -1.48 -3.95 12.16
N TYR A 106 -1.48 -4.89 11.22
CA TYR A 106 -0.49 -4.98 10.16
C TYR A 106 -1.13 -5.24 8.80
N THR A 107 -0.35 -5.01 7.76
CA THR A 107 -0.60 -5.46 6.40
C THR A 107 0.57 -6.34 6.00
N TYR A 108 0.27 -7.60 5.74
CA TYR A 108 1.25 -8.62 5.39
C TYR A 108 1.37 -8.73 3.89
N LEU A 109 2.61 -8.73 3.41
CA LEU A 109 2.98 -8.97 2.03
C LEU A 109 3.79 -10.26 1.98
N ILE A 110 3.38 -11.20 1.14
CA ILE A 110 4.11 -12.44 0.86
C ILE A 110 4.35 -12.56 -0.64
N SER A 111 5.42 -13.22 -1.03
CA SER A 111 5.75 -13.50 -2.43
C SER A 111 6.41 -14.87 -2.50
N ASP A 112 6.04 -15.65 -3.51
CA ASP A 112 6.69 -16.92 -3.84
C ASP A 112 8.12 -16.72 -4.36
N ARG A 113 8.39 -15.56 -4.97
CA ARG A 113 9.71 -15.16 -5.49
C ARG A 113 10.55 -14.34 -4.50
N GLY A 114 10.02 -14.11 -3.29
CA GLY A 114 10.64 -13.28 -2.27
C GLY A 114 10.14 -11.83 -2.29
N VAL A 115 10.21 -11.16 -1.13
CA VAL A 115 9.68 -9.80 -0.88
C VAL A 115 10.81 -8.79 -0.63
N GLY A 116 12.05 -9.15 -0.95
CA GLY A 116 13.23 -8.39 -0.53
C GLY A 116 13.36 -6.97 -1.06
N GLU A 117 12.59 -6.60 -2.09
CA GLU A 117 12.63 -5.28 -2.73
C GLU A 117 11.68 -4.26 -2.10
N VAL A 118 10.88 -4.65 -1.10
CA VAL A 118 9.94 -3.73 -0.42
C VAL A 118 10.70 -2.93 0.65
N PRO A 119 10.85 -1.60 0.51
CA PRO A 119 11.67 -0.76 1.40
C PRO A 119 10.95 -0.32 2.70
N ILE A 120 9.76 -0.84 2.98
CA ILE A 120 8.95 -0.44 4.15
C ILE A 120 8.51 -1.64 4.97
N GLY A 121 8.16 -1.39 6.24
CA GLY A 121 7.75 -2.43 7.16
C GLY A 121 8.90 -3.25 7.72
N THR A 122 8.52 -4.30 8.46
CA THR A 122 9.47 -5.23 9.08
C THR A 122 9.57 -6.47 8.21
N PRO A 123 10.78 -6.85 7.75
CA PRO A 123 10.95 -8.06 6.96
C PRO A 123 11.01 -9.30 7.85
N PHE A 124 10.44 -10.39 7.34
CA PHE A 124 10.33 -11.68 8.00
C PHE A 124 10.96 -12.78 7.14
N ARG A 125 11.57 -13.74 7.82
CA ARG A 125 12.02 -15.01 7.26
C ARG A 125 11.13 -16.15 7.73
N GLU A 126 11.02 -17.18 6.91
CA GLU A 126 10.35 -18.42 7.27
C GLU A 126 11.32 -19.34 8.05
N VAL A 127 10.91 -19.79 9.24
CA VAL A 127 11.71 -20.67 10.12
C VAL A 127 11.19 -22.11 10.08
N ALA A 128 9.89 -22.28 9.85
CA ALA A 128 9.22 -23.54 9.59
C ALA A 128 8.04 -23.25 8.63
N PRO A 129 7.47 -24.26 7.94
CA PRO A 129 6.37 -24.06 7.00
C PRO A 129 5.21 -23.21 7.59
N GLY A 130 5.02 -22.01 7.08
CA GLY A 130 4.00 -21.07 7.55
C GLY A 130 4.32 -20.32 8.84
N VAL A 131 5.54 -20.43 9.37
CA VAL A 131 5.98 -19.75 10.59
C VAL A 131 7.09 -18.76 10.30
N HIS A 132 6.84 -17.51 10.66
CA HIS A 132 7.67 -16.38 10.29
C HIS A 132 8.25 -15.65 11.50
N THR A 133 9.53 -15.30 11.42
CA THR A 133 10.22 -14.48 12.42
C THR A 133 10.87 -13.26 11.76
N PRO A 134 11.00 -12.12 12.45
CA PRO A 134 11.65 -10.95 11.91
C PRO A 134 13.11 -11.27 11.60
N ILE A 135 13.65 -10.62 10.57
CA ILE A 135 15.06 -10.77 10.22
C ILE A 135 15.95 -10.32 11.38
N GLY A 136 17.06 -11.05 11.59
CA GLY A 136 17.98 -10.81 12.70
C GLY A 136 17.50 -11.37 14.03
N LEU A 137 16.31 -12.00 14.09
CA LEU A 137 15.78 -12.67 15.26
C LEU A 137 15.57 -14.18 15.03
N GLN A 138 15.63 -14.95 16.10
CA GLN A 138 15.38 -16.39 16.13
C GLN A 138 14.48 -16.75 17.32
N LEU A 139 13.70 -17.82 17.15
CA LEU A 139 12.91 -18.39 18.24
C LEU A 139 13.83 -19.17 19.18
N THR A 140 13.70 -18.88 20.47
CA THR A 140 14.41 -19.53 21.57
C THR A 140 13.39 -20.09 22.55
N PRO A 141 13.50 -21.37 22.98
CA PRO A 141 14.51 -22.36 22.58
C PRO A 141 14.47 -22.72 21.08
N ARG A 142 15.58 -23.22 20.54
CA ARG A 142 15.63 -23.74 19.17
C ARG A 142 14.93 -25.09 19.15
N PHE A 143 13.86 -25.20 18.36
CA PHE A 143 13.13 -26.45 18.13
C PHE A 143 13.33 -26.92 16.69
N SER A 144 13.13 -28.21 16.44
CA SER A 144 12.94 -28.69 15.07
C SER A 144 11.64 -28.13 14.50
N GLY A 145 11.57 -27.92 13.18
CA GLY A 145 10.38 -27.37 12.53
C GLY A 145 9.12 -28.19 12.83
N GLU A 146 9.23 -29.52 12.87
CA GLU A 146 8.12 -30.43 13.19
C GLU A 146 7.57 -30.21 14.61
N THR A 147 8.46 -30.03 15.59
CA THR A 147 8.06 -29.78 16.99
C THR A 147 7.37 -28.43 17.13
N LEU A 148 7.84 -27.45 16.37
CA LEU A 148 7.28 -26.11 16.38
C LEU A 148 5.89 -26.08 15.74
N LEU A 149 5.67 -26.81 14.65
CA LEU A 149 4.36 -26.98 14.04
C LEU A 149 3.39 -27.73 14.96
N ALA A 150 3.85 -28.76 15.65
CA ALA A 150 3.04 -29.48 16.65
C ALA A 150 2.60 -28.58 17.81
N ALA A 151 3.42 -27.58 18.17
CA ALA A 151 3.12 -26.63 19.23
C ALA A 151 2.18 -25.48 18.80
N ILE A 152 1.99 -25.27 17.50
CA ILE A 152 1.12 -24.21 16.96
C ILE A 152 -0.21 -24.84 16.49
N PRO A 153 -1.32 -24.63 17.22
CA PRO A 153 -2.63 -25.10 16.77
C PRO A 153 -3.02 -24.40 15.46
N ASN A 154 -3.71 -25.13 14.57
CA ASN A 154 -4.23 -24.62 13.29
C ASN A 154 -3.19 -24.11 12.28
N HIS A 155 -1.93 -24.59 12.34
CA HIS A 155 -0.85 -24.18 11.44
C HIS A 155 -1.10 -24.47 9.95
N GLU A 156 -1.88 -25.50 9.61
CA GLU A 156 -2.11 -25.88 8.20
C GLU A 156 -2.86 -24.81 7.40
N GLY A 157 -3.77 -24.07 8.06
CA GLY A 157 -4.61 -23.05 7.45
C GLY A 157 -4.15 -21.61 7.65
N HIS A 158 -3.09 -21.38 8.43
CA HIS A 158 -2.66 -20.04 8.84
C HIS A 158 -1.17 -19.81 8.59
N LEU A 159 -0.80 -18.55 8.42
CA LEU A 159 0.57 -18.08 8.52
C LEU A 159 0.73 -17.39 9.87
N THR A 160 1.73 -17.80 10.65
CA THR A 160 2.01 -17.28 11.98
C THR A 160 3.19 -16.33 11.94
N PHE A 161 3.03 -15.13 12.51
CA PHE A 161 4.03 -14.07 12.56
C PHE A 161 4.38 -13.72 14.01
N PHE A 162 5.65 -13.86 14.37
CA PHE A 162 6.16 -13.50 15.70
C PHE A 162 6.70 -12.06 15.68
N HIS A 163 5.99 -11.10 16.27
CA HIS A 163 6.48 -9.73 16.39
C HIS A 163 7.35 -9.52 17.63
N LEU A 164 8.31 -8.60 17.53
CA LEU A 164 9.17 -8.25 18.67
C LEU A 164 8.36 -7.54 19.75
N GLY A 165 8.34 -8.10 20.96
CA GLY A 165 7.66 -7.51 22.11
C GLY A 165 6.14 -7.73 22.15
N GLU A 166 5.59 -8.52 21.22
CA GLU A 166 4.15 -8.80 21.17
C GLU A 166 3.88 -10.28 21.44
N GLN A 167 2.97 -10.54 22.37
CA GLN A 167 2.41 -11.87 22.63
C GLN A 167 0.89 -11.73 22.84
N PRO A 168 0.06 -12.62 22.27
CA PRO A 168 0.41 -13.79 21.44
C PRO A 168 0.88 -13.40 20.02
N PRO A 169 1.53 -14.33 19.27
CA PRO A 169 1.89 -14.10 17.87
C PRO A 169 0.64 -14.00 16.99
N GLU A 170 0.75 -13.30 15.87
CA GLU A 170 -0.38 -13.03 14.99
C GLU A 170 -0.57 -14.16 13.97
N MET A 171 -1.79 -14.70 13.91
CA MET A 171 -2.17 -15.73 12.94
C MET A 171 -3.04 -15.13 11.85
N VAL A 172 -2.59 -15.26 10.61
CA VAL A 172 -3.31 -14.78 9.44
C VAL A 172 -3.76 -15.99 8.61
N PRO A 173 -5.07 -16.16 8.34
CA PRO A 173 -5.54 -17.26 7.49
C PRO A 173 -4.89 -17.20 6.12
N LYS A 174 -4.42 -18.34 5.58
CA LYS A 174 -3.84 -18.41 4.23
C LYS A 174 -4.82 -17.91 3.16
N GLY A 175 -6.12 -18.16 3.36
CA GLY A 175 -7.19 -17.68 2.48
C GLY A 175 -7.44 -16.17 2.55
N ALA A 176 -6.85 -15.44 3.50
CA ALA A 176 -6.92 -13.98 3.56
C ALA A 176 -5.95 -13.31 2.58
N PHE A 177 -4.95 -14.05 2.08
CA PHE A 177 -3.96 -13.51 1.16
C PHE A 177 -4.54 -13.47 -0.26
N THR A 178 -4.78 -12.26 -0.74
CA THR A 178 -5.27 -12.01 -2.09
C THR A 178 -4.12 -11.60 -3.00
N PRO A 179 -4.07 -12.07 -4.26
CA PRO A 179 -3.10 -11.57 -5.23
C PRO A 179 -3.24 -10.06 -5.38
N LEU A 180 -2.12 -9.34 -5.31
CA LEU A 180 -2.12 -7.91 -5.49
C LEU A 180 -2.26 -7.62 -6.98
N SER A 181 -3.28 -6.85 -7.35
CA SER A 181 -3.46 -6.38 -8.72
C SER A 181 -3.43 -4.87 -8.73
N PHE A 182 -2.94 -4.27 -9.81
CA PHE A 182 -2.91 -2.81 -9.99
C PHE A 182 -4.31 -2.15 -9.85
N ARG A 183 -5.37 -2.95 -9.88
CA ARG A 183 -6.78 -2.55 -9.73
C ARG A 183 -7.35 -2.74 -8.33
N SER A 184 -6.57 -3.19 -7.33
CA SER A 184 -7.02 -3.40 -5.95
C SER A 184 -6.53 -2.39 -4.88
N PRO A 185 -6.33 -1.08 -5.18
CA PRO A 185 -5.87 -0.12 -4.16
C PRO A 185 -6.87 0.10 -3.02
N GLY A 186 -8.15 -0.26 -3.22
CA GLY A 186 -9.18 -0.23 -2.17
C GLY A 186 -8.93 -1.17 -0.98
N LEU A 187 -7.94 -2.07 -1.06
CA LEU A 187 -7.53 -2.95 0.05
C LEU A 187 -6.60 -2.26 1.06
N ILE A 188 -5.99 -1.13 0.69
CA ILE A 188 -4.87 -0.55 1.44
C ILE A 188 -5.17 0.91 1.80
N ALA A 189 -5.87 1.62 0.92
CA ALA A 189 -6.32 2.96 1.22
C ALA A 189 -7.65 2.90 1.99
N PRO A 190 -7.82 3.63 3.11
CA PRO A 190 -9.16 4.08 3.46
C PRO A 190 -9.74 4.79 2.23
N PRO A 191 -11.07 4.73 1.99
CA PRO A 191 -11.66 5.58 0.96
C PRO A 191 -11.12 6.97 1.20
N LEU A 192 -10.54 7.59 0.16
CA LEU A 192 -10.25 9.00 0.16
C LEU A 192 -11.61 9.66 0.28
N THR A 193 -12.09 9.76 1.51
CA THR A 193 -13.10 10.71 1.87
C THR A 193 -12.32 11.99 1.68
N SER A 194 -12.52 12.66 0.55
CA SER A 194 -12.43 14.09 0.60
C SER A 194 -13.37 14.48 1.72
N THR A 195 -12.84 14.62 2.93
CA THR A 195 -13.26 15.72 3.75
C THR A 195 -13.09 16.88 2.78
N HIS A 196 -14.21 17.32 2.20
CA HIS A 196 -14.36 18.70 1.83
C HIS A 196 -14.13 19.46 3.14
N ASP A 197 -12.87 19.53 3.58
CA ASP A 197 -12.38 20.65 4.35
C ASP A 197 -12.80 21.80 3.48
N THR A 198 -13.85 22.46 3.94
CA THR A 198 -14.47 23.63 3.35
C THR A 198 -13.35 24.44 2.74
N GLU A 199 -13.19 24.35 1.42
CA GLU A 199 -12.12 25.04 0.73
C GLU A 199 -12.33 26.50 1.14
N PRO A 200 -11.38 27.11 1.88
CA PRO A 200 -11.56 28.49 2.31
C PRO A 200 -11.82 29.25 1.02
N PRO A 201 -12.93 30.01 0.92
CA PRO A 201 -13.33 30.59 -0.34
C PRO A 201 -12.13 31.33 -0.90
N LEU A 202 -11.74 30.98 -2.14
CA LEU A 202 -10.60 31.60 -2.81
C LEU A 202 -10.70 33.10 -2.60
N PRO A 203 -9.65 33.77 -2.08
CA PRO A 203 -9.71 35.21 -1.91
C PRO A 203 -10.05 35.82 -3.27
N LEU A 204 -11.24 36.42 -3.37
CA LEU A 204 -11.64 37.11 -4.58
C LEU A 204 -10.67 38.28 -4.74
N PHE A 205 -9.72 38.15 -5.66
CA PHE A 205 -8.84 39.24 -6.03
C PHE A 205 -9.69 40.37 -6.60
N THR A 206 -9.91 41.40 -5.79
CA THR A 206 -10.56 42.62 -6.24
C THR A 206 -9.49 43.45 -6.92
N TYR A 207 -9.57 43.57 -8.25
CA TYR A 207 -8.66 44.45 -8.97
C TYR A 207 -8.91 45.91 -8.56
N GLY A 208 -7.86 46.61 -8.14
CA GLY A 208 -7.89 48.06 -8.02
C GLY A 208 -8.09 48.73 -9.38
N LYS A 209 -8.40 50.04 -9.37
CA LYS A 209 -8.56 50.84 -10.59
C LYS A 209 -7.31 50.70 -11.49
N ALA A 210 -7.51 50.40 -12.77
CA ALA A 210 -6.42 50.20 -13.72
C ALA A 210 -5.44 51.39 -13.72
N LYS A 211 -4.21 51.14 -13.28
CA LYS A 211 -3.10 52.10 -13.32
C LYS A 211 -2.11 51.68 -14.41
N ARG A 212 -1.36 52.66 -14.92
CA ARG A 212 -0.38 52.47 -16.01
C ARG A 212 0.80 51.57 -15.62
N PHE A 213 1.02 51.35 -14.33
CA PHE A 213 2.08 50.50 -13.76
C PHE A 213 1.56 49.74 -12.53
N PRO A 214 0.96 48.54 -12.71
CA PRO A 214 0.29 47.81 -11.62
C PRO A 214 1.23 47.10 -10.64
N LEU A 215 2.55 47.17 -10.86
CA LEU A 215 3.56 46.46 -10.05
C LEU A 215 4.41 47.39 -9.15
N TRP A 216 4.14 48.69 -9.13
CA TRP A 216 4.82 49.64 -8.26
C TRP A 216 3.83 50.31 -7.31
N GLY A 217 3.95 50.00 -6.02
CA GLY A 217 3.07 50.47 -4.95
C GLY A 217 2.34 49.34 -4.23
N MET A 218 3.10 48.39 -3.66
CA MET A 218 2.61 47.65 -2.50
C MET A 218 2.79 48.59 -1.33
N ASP A 219 1.83 49.49 -1.12
CA ASP A 219 1.76 50.26 0.12
C ASP A 219 1.54 49.23 1.23
N THR A 220 2.56 49.00 2.04
CA THR A 220 2.40 48.30 3.30
C THR A 220 1.43 49.14 4.13
N GLU A 221 0.21 48.67 4.32
CA GLU A 221 -0.73 49.27 5.28
C GLU A 221 -0.10 49.15 6.67
N SER A 222 0.64 50.19 7.03
CA SER A 222 0.97 50.56 8.39
C SER A 222 -0.35 50.79 9.12
N GLY A 223 -0.56 50.06 10.21
CA GLY A 223 -1.65 50.36 11.12
C GLY A 223 -1.45 51.73 11.75
N GLU A 224 -2.44 52.60 11.60
CA GLU A 224 -2.67 53.75 12.46
C GLU A 224 -4.16 53.73 12.84
N ASP A 225 -4.43 53.09 13.98
CA ASP A 225 -5.50 53.53 14.88
C ASP A 225 -5.08 54.91 15.40
N GLU A 226 -5.88 55.94 15.14
CA GLU A 226 -5.79 57.22 15.85
C GLU A 226 -7.07 57.41 16.67
N PRO A 227 -6.96 58.10 17.81
CA PRO A 227 -7.63 59.39 17.85
C PRO A 227 -6.72 60.58 18.22
#